data_AF-A0A518GWC2-F1
#
_entry.id   AF-A0A518GWC2-F1
#
_cell.length_a   1.000
_cell.length_b   1.000
_cell.length_c   1.000
_cell.angle_alpha   90.00
_cell.angle_beta   90.00
_cell.angle_gamma   90.00
#
_symmetry.space_group_name_H-M   'P 1'
#
loop_
_entity.id
_entity.type
_entity.pdbx_description
1 polymer ?
#
loop_
_entity_poly.entity_id
_entity_poly.type
_entity_poly.pdbx_seq_one_letter_code
_entity_poly.pdbx_strand_id
1 'polypeptide(L)'
;MHRMRHYVAVFGLIAGATALSGSSAQANLIRNDPKLAFPDVLAAAINGRIEYDFDEATERGVLTVNNTPWEIAGSETSSFPIEHADGSNKSQFLRLVVDRNGMVIDDPLNTYELRGRIEADGQVFDGTLLTGTPTKLGWLDLGGTDMPQLGLDTFDADIDITGGALAKYYGDTAYMEFTPLIESTFEGSFANDFTGLKPVSNIRSYNSPEPFPIPEPTTIVVLLSGGAALLYRRHRRRSVAA
;
A
#
# COMPACT_ATOMS: atom_id res chain seq x y z
N MET A 1 -2.01 -19.03 -64.14
CA MET A 1 -1.78 -19.46 -62.74
C MET A 1 -0.66 -18.70 -62.01
N HIS A 2 -0.23 -17.52 -62.47
CA HIS A 2 0.85 -16.74 -61.83
C HIS A 2 0.36 -15.57 -60.95
N ARG A 3 -0.92 -15.16 -61.05
CA ARG A 3 -1.48 -14.00 -60.33
C ARG A 3 -2.02 -14.31 -58.92
N MET A 4 -2.37 -15.55 -58.61
CA MET A 4 -2.87 -15.92 -57.27
C MET A 4 -1.78 -16.08 -56.21
N ARG A 5 -0.51 -16.28 -56.61
CA ARG A 5 0.61 -16.45 -55.67
C ARG A 5 1.10 -15.14 -55.05
N HIS A 6 0.79 -13.99 -55.65
CA HIS A 6 1.16 -12.68 -55.12
C HIS A 6 0.24 -12.22 -53.98
N TYR A 7 -1.06 -12.53 -54.02
CA TYR A 7 -1.99 -12.10 -52.98
C TYR A 7 -1.78 -12.85 -51.65
N VAL A 8 -1.47 -14.14 -51.69
CA VAL A 8 -1.20 -14.92 -50.46
C VAL A 8 0.08 -14.45 -49.75
N ALA A 9 1.10 -14.02 -50.50
CA ALA A 9 2.33 -13.48 -49.92
C ALA A 9 2.12 -12.09 -49.29
N VAL A 10 1.31 -11.23 -49.92
CA VAL A 10 1.05 -9.86 -49.41
C VAL A 10 0.12 -9.87 -48.20
N PHE A 11 -0.90 -10.74 -48.16
CA PHE A 11 -1.75 -10.87 -46.98
C PHE A 11 -1.05 -11.57 -45.80
N GLY A 12 -0.15 -12.52 -46.06
CA GLY A 12 0.69 -13.12 -45.02
C GLY A 12 1.66 -12.14 -44.36
N LEU A 13 2.17 -11.15 -45.12
CA LEU A 13 3.10 -10.15 -44.62
C LEU A 13 2.41 -9.06 -43.77
N ILE A 14 1.16 -8.73 -44.09
CA ILE A 14 0.36 -7.77 -43.29
C ILE A 14 -0.12 -8.40 -41.97
N ALA A 15 -0.47 -9.70 -41.97
CA ALA A 15 -0.85 -10.41 -40.75
C ALA A 15 0.34 -10.68 -39.81
N GLY A 16 1.57 -10.81 -40.35
CA GLY A 16 2.79 -10.94 -39.54
C GLY A 16 3.28 -9.63 -38.93
N ALA A 17 2.97 -8.47 -39.53
CA ALA A 17 3.41 -7.16 -39.05
C ALA A 17 2.61 -6.65 -37.83
N THR A 18 1.37 -7.10 -37.64
CA THR A 18 0.54 -6.73 -36.48
C THR A 18 0.78 -7.58 -35.24
N ALA A 19 1.58 -8.66 -35.32
CA ALA A 19 1.84 -9.55 -34.18
C ALA A 19 3.07 -9.15 -33.34
N LEU A 20 3.83 -8.13 -33.75
CA LEU A 20 5.07 -7.69 -33.08
C LEU A 20 4.95 -6.32 -32.41
N SER A 21 3.80 -5.67 -32.47
CA SER A 21 3.48 -4.53 -31.62
C SER A 21 2.99 -5.03 -30.27
N GLY A 22 3.85 -5.75 -29.55
CA GLY A 22 3.68 -5.91 -28.11
C GLY A 22 3.65 -4.50 -27.55
N SER A 23 2.49 -4.07 -27.08
CA SER A 23 2.31 -2.79 -26.40
C SER A 23 3.38 -2.66 -25.34
N SER A 24 4.24 -1.64 -25.46
CA SER A 24 5.15 -1.25 -24.39
C SER A 24 4.31 -1.12 -23.12
N ALA A 25 4.67 -1.86 -22.06
CA ALA A 25 4.05 -1.69 -20.76
C ALA A 25 4.09 -0.19 -20.43
N GLN A 26 2.92 0.43 -20.38
CA GLN A 26 2.82 1.85 -20.09
C GLN A 26 3.13 2.05 -18.62
N ALA A 27 4.04 2.96 -18.33
CA ALA A 27 4.20 3.59 -17.03
C ALA A 27 2.83 4.08 -16.57
N ASN A 28 2.23 3.39 -15.61
CA ASN A 28 1.02 3.82 -14.96
C ASN A 28 1.05 3.28 -13.54
N LEU A 29 0.58 4.11 -12.61
CA LEU A 29 0.26 3.61 -11.28
C LEU A 29 -0.79 2.51 -11.43
N ILE A 30 -0.74 1.50 -10.57
CA ILE A 30 -1.85 0.57 -10.37
C ILE A 30 -3.11 1.39 -10.06
N ARG A 31 -3.00 2.52 -9.35
CA ARG A 31 -4.12 3.44 -9.04
C ARG A 31 -3.75 4.92 -9.18
N ASN A 32 -4.45 5.64 -10.08
CA ASN A 32 -4.24 7.07 -10.30
C ASN A 32 -4.99 8.02 -9.32
N ASP A 33 -5.87 7.51 -8.46
CA ASP A 33 -6.57 8.31 -7.43
C ASP A 33 -7.15 7.40 -6.32
N PRO A 34 -6.29 6.80 -5.48
CA PRO A 34 -6.77 6.00 -4.38
C PRO A 34 -7.46 6.91 -3.34
N LYS A 35 -8.74 6.66 -3.08
CA LYS A 35 -9.47 7.29 -1.95
C LYS A 35 -8.82 6.89 -0.62
N LEU A 36 -8.94 7.74 0.40
CA LEU A 36 -8.54 7.39 1.78
C LEU A 36 -9.33 6.16 2.24
N ALA A 37 -8.65 5.17 2.81
CA ALA A 37 -9.25 3.91 3.23
C ALA A 37 -8.69 3.47 4.59
N PHE A 38 -9.42 3.76 5.66
CA PHE A 38 -8.97 3.41 7.02
C PHE A 38 -8.88 1.91 7.20
N PRO A 39 -7.80 1.32 7.74
CA PRO A 39 -6.61 1.97 8.24
C PRO A 39 -5.62 2.36 7.12
N ASP A 40 -5.19 3.63 7.13
CA ASP A 40 -4.10 4.16 6.29
C ASP A 40 -2.88 4.43 7.16
N VAL A 41 -1.70 3.89 6.84
CA VAL A 41 -0.46 4.20 7.60
C VAL A 41 0.33 5.23 6.84
N LEU A 42 0.51 6.39 7.46
CA LEU A 42 1.40 7.43 6.94
C LEU A 42 2.80 7.18 7.47
N ALA A 43 3.72 6.94 6.54
CA ALA A 43 5.14 6.77 6.81
C ALA A 43 5.93 7.85 6.08
N ALA A 44 6.81 8.51 6.81
CA ALA A 44 7.70 9.53 6.28
C ALA A 44 8.96 9.51 7.15
N ALA A 45 10.10 9.16 6.57
CA ALA A 45 11.37 9.18 7.28
C ALA A 45 12.35 10.12 6.63
N ILE A 46 13.00 10.93 7.48
CA ILE A 46 14.16 11.75 7.09
C ILE A 46 15.33 10.89 6.60
N ASN A 47 15.39 9.62 7.02
CA ASN A 47 16.46 8.67 6.68
C ASN A 47 15.97 7.46 5.86
N GLY A 48 14.72 7.47 5.40
CA GLY A 48 14.21 6.38 4.57
C GLY A 48 14.93 6.35 3.22
N ARG A 49 14.89 5.20 2.54
CA ARG A 49 15.58 5.00 1.28
C ARG A 49 14.81 4.04 0.37
N ILE A 50 14.83 4.34 -0.92
CA ILE A 50 14.48 3.45 -2.03
C ILE A 50 15.79 3.06 -2.71
N GLU A 51 15.99 1.77 -2.93
CA GLU A 51 17.14 1.22 -3.67
C GLU A 51 16.64 0.18 -4.67
N TYR A 52 17.16 0.22 -5.88
CA TYR A 52 16.95 -0.78 -6.90
C TYR A 52 18.31 -1.21 -7.45
N ASP A 53 18.55 -2.52 -7.40
CA ASP A 53 19.78 -3.18 -7.86
C ASP A 53 19.40 -4.12 -9.01
N PHE A 54 19.88 -3.82 -10.22
CA PHE A 54 19.59 -4.57 -11.44
C PHE A 54 20.73 -5.51 -11.81
N ASP A 55 20.41 -6.79 -11.95
CA ASP A 55 21.31 -7.81 -12.44
C ASP A 55 21.12 -8.03 -13.95
N GLU A 56 22.06 -7.51 -14.74
CA GLU A 56 22.11 -7.68 -16.20
C GLU A 56 22.12 -9.16 -16.63
N ALA A 57 22.69 -10.06 -15.83
CA ALA A 57 22.82 -11.47 -16.20
C ALA A 57 21.47 -12.20 -16.14
N THR A 58 20.60 -11.81 -15.22
CA THR A 58 19.27 -12.42 -15.05
C THR A 58 18.14 -11.57 -15.62
N GLU A 59 18.41 -10.33 -16.02
CA GLU A 59 17.42 -9.31 -16.42
C GLU A 59 16.36 -9.07 -15.32
N ARG A 60 16.80 -9.14 -14.06
CA ARG A 60 15.96 -8.94 -12.87
C ARG A 60 16.59 -7.90 -11.97
N GLY A 61 15.78 -7.18 -11.22
CA GLY A 61 16.29 -6.36 -10.15
C GLY A 61 15.46 -6.46 -8.87
N VAL A 62 16.07 -6.00 -7.78
CA VAL A 62 15.47 -6.03 -6.45
C VAL A 62 15.20 -4.60 -6.00
N LEU A 63 13.92 -4.23 -5.94
CA LEU A 63 13.47 -2.97 -5.37
C LEU A 63 13.29 -3.13 -3.87
N THR A 64 13.95 -2.29 -3.09
CA THR A 64 13.85 -2.24 -1.64
C THR A 64 13.42 -0.85 -1.18
N VAL A 65 12.42 -0.79 -0.29
CA VAL A 65 12.01 0.43 0.41
C VAL A 65 12.17 0.22 1.90
N ASN A 66 12.98 1.07 2.52
CA ASN A 66 13.14 1.15 3.97
C ASN A 66 12.58 2.48 4.45
N ASN A 67 11.59 2.44 5.34
CA ASN A 67 10.98 3.64 5.89
C ASN A 67 10.71 3.50 7.40
N THR A 68 10.37 4.62 8.03
CA THR A 68 9.97 4.68 9.44
C THR A 68 8.51 5.11 9.53
N PRO A 69 7.60 4.25 10.01
CA PRO A 69 6.19 4.57 10.11
C PRO A 69 5.92 5.63 11.20
N TRP A 70 4.98 6.54 10.94
CA TRP A 70 4.64 7.63 11.87
C TRP A 70 3.33 7.38 12.60
N GLU A 71 2.25 7.20 11.86
CA GLU A 71 0.90 7.04 12.41
C GLU A 71 0.04 6.13 11.54
N ILE A 72 -1.02 5.60 12.15
CA ILE A 72 -2.09 4.87 11.47
C ILE A 72 -3.40 5.65 11.64
N ALA A 73 -4.11 5.87 10.54
CA ALA A 73 -5.42 6.49 10.55
C ALA A 73 -6.46 5.50 11.07
N GLY A 74 -7.21 5.87 12.10
CA GLY A 74 -8.33 5.10 12.63
C GLY A 74 -9.68 5.48 12.02
N SER A 75 -9.84 6.76 11.66
CA SER A 75 -11.02 7.32 11.01
C SER A 75 -10.68 8.64 10.31
N GLU A 76 -11.66 9.28 9.67
CA GLU A 76 -11.51 10.61 9.04
C GLU A 76 -10.98 11.69 9.99
N THR A 77 -11.14 11.49 11.31
CA THR A 77 -10.79 12.50 12.32
C THR A 77 -9.84 11.97 13.41
N SER A 78 -9.41 10.71 13.33
CA SER A 78 -8.52 10.10 14.32
C SER A 78 -7.34 9.39 13.68
N SER A 79 -6.17 9.60 14.26
CA SER A 79 -4.97 8.82 14.00
C SER A 79 -4.37 8.35 15.32
N PHE A 80 -3.65 7.24 15.25
CA PHE A 80 -2.93 6.66 16.36
C PHE A 80 -1.43 6.65 16.02
N PRO A 81 -0.57 7.15 16.91
CA PRO A 81 0.86 7.13 16.67
C PRO A 81 1.36 5.69 16.61
N ILE A 82 2.30 5.43 15.71
CA ILE A 82 3.11 4.21 15.72
C ILE A 82 4.33 4.51 16.59
N GLU A 83 4.23 4.06 17.83
CA GLU A 83 5.18 4.31 18.89
C GLU A 83 6.35 3.32 18.90
N HIS A 84 7.37 3.73 19.63
CA HIS A 84 8.46 2.90 20.10
C HIS A 84 8.24 2.60 21.59
N ALA A 85 8.29 1.34 22.01
CA ALA A 85 8.43 1.03 23.43
C ALA A 85 9.88 1.28 23.92
N ASP A 86 10.87 1.16 23.04
CA ASP A 86 12.30 1.02 23.37
C ASP A 86 13.32 1.56 22.33
N GLY A 87 12.86 2.11 21.19
CA GLY A 87 13.67 2.95 20.28
C GLY A 87 14.18 2.30 18.99
N SER A 88 14.11 0.97 18.82
CA SER A 88 14.68 0.29 17.64
C SER A 88 13.67 -0.45 16.73
N ASN A 89 12.40 -0.54 17.13
CA ASN A 89 11.50 -1.59 16.62
C ASN A 89 10.34 -1.11 15.73
N LYS A 90 10.32 0.15 15.28
CA LYS A 90 9.35 0.58 14.27
C LYS A 90 10.02 0.72 12.90
N SER A 91 9.50 -0.02 11.93
CA SER A 91 10.07 -0.10 10.59
C SER A 91 8.96 -0.42 9.61
N GLN A 92 9.09 0.12 8.41
CA GLN A 92 8.33 -0.31 7.25
C GLN A 92 9.34 -0.77 6.21
N PHE A 93 9.18 -2.01 5.77
CA PHE A 93 10.06 -2.66 4.82
C PHE A 93 9.24 -3.22 3.67
N LEU A 94 9.69 -2.97 2.45
CA LEU A 94 9.16 -3.55 1.24
C LEU A 94 10.34 -4.06 0.40
N ARG A 95 10.23 -5.28 -0.10
CA ARG A 95 11.14 -5.84 -1.10
C ARG A 95 10.33 -6.48 -2.21
N LEU A 96 10.66 -6.16 -3.46
CA LEU A 96 10.10 -6.79 -4.66
C LEU A 96 11.22 -7.18 -5.61
N VAL A 97 11.07 -8.33 -6.25
CA VAL A 97 11.83 -8.75 -7.42
C VAL A 97 11.00 -8.43 -8.65
N VAL A 98 11.59 -7.67 -9.57
CA VAL A 98 10.95 -7.29 -10.83
C VAL A 98 11.81 -7.68 -12.02
N ASP A 99 11.19 -7.86 -13.18
CA ASP A 99 11.90 -7.98 -14.45
C ASP A 99 12.35 -6.62 -14.98
N ARG A 100 13.13 -6.63 -16.07
CA ARG A 100 13.57 -5.41 -16.79
C ARG A 100 12.45 -4.46 -17.25
N ASN A 101 11.19 -4.89 -17.23
CA ASN A 101 10.02 -4.08 -17.62
C ASN A 101 9.28 -3.53 -16.38
N GLY A 102 9.75 -3.81 -15.16
CA GLY A 102 9.08 -3.43 -13.92
C GLY A 102 7.93 -4.37 -13.53
N MET A 103 7.81 -5.55 -14.13
CA MET A 103 6.80 -6.54 -13.77
C MET A 103 7.27 -7.38 -12.58
N VAL A 104 6.44 -7.51 -11.55
CA VAL A 104 6.75 -8.35 -10.38
C VAL A 104 6.87 -9.82 -10.79
N ILE A 105 7.97 -10.44 -10.38
CA ILE A 105 8.23 -11.86 -10.54
C ILE A 105 7.82 -12.55 -9.25
N ASP A 106 7.11 -13.69 -9.34
CA ASP A 106 6.83 -14.54 -8.18
C ASP A 106 8.15 -15.10 -7.64
N ASP A 107 8.61 -14.55 -6.51
CA ASP A 107 9.89 -14.84 -5.89
C ASP A 107 9.74 -14.86 -4.37
N PRO A 108 10.33 -15.84 -3.65
CA PRO A 108 10.25 -15.91 -2.19
C PRO A 108 10.90 -14.73 -1.46
N LEU A 109 11.69 -13.89 -2.15
CA LEU A 109 12.24 -12.65 -1.60
C LEU A 109 11.21 -11.53 -1.51
N ASN A 110 10.08 -11.62 -2.21
CA ASN A 110 9.02 -10.63 -2.16
C ASN A 110 8.39 -10.59 -0.77
N THR A 111 8.57 -9.49 -0.07
CA THR A 111 8.08 -9.34 1.31
C THR A 111 7.73 -7.91 1.64
N TYR A 112 6.70 -7.78 2.46
CA TYR A 112 6.33 -6.55 3.13
C TYR A 112 6.28 -6.80 4.64
N GLU A 113 6.82 -5.87 5.42
CA GLU A 113 6.73 -5.90 6.89
C GLU A 113 6.53 -4.49 7.46
N LEU A 114 5.54 -4.36 8.34
CA LEU A 114 5.33 -3.20 9.20
C LEU A 114 5.49 -3.63 10.66
N ARG A 115 6.39 -2.97 11.39
CA ARG A 115 6.63 -3.21 12.82
C ARG A 115 6.42 -1.94 13.62
N GLY A 116 6.00 -2.10 14.87
CA GLY A 116 5.85 -1.01 15.83
C GLY A 116 4.83 -1.34 16.92
N ARG A 117 4.51 -0.33 17.73
CA ARG A 117 3.46 -0.39 18.74
C ARG A 117 2.38 0.63 18.44
N ILE A 118 1.11 0.24 18.52
CA ILE A 118 -0.04 1.13 18.40
C ILE A 118 -0.93 0.93 19.62
N GLU A 119 -1.34 2.03 20.24
CA GLU A 119 -2.40 2.04 21.23
C GLU A 119 -3.61 2.76 20.65
N ALA A 120 -4.69 2.00 20.43
CA ALA A 120 -5.92 2.48 19.80
C ALA A 120 -7.13 2.00 20.61
N ASP A 121 -7.94 2.95 21.10
CA ASP A 121 -9.18 2.68 21.85
C ASP A 121 -9.04 1.66 22.99
N GLY A 122 -7.92 1.73 23.72
CA GLY A 122 -7.60 0.83 24.84
C GLY A 122 -7.12 -0.57 24.42
N GLN A 123 -6.92 -0.81 23.13
CA GLN A 123 -6.23 -1.98 22.60
C GLN A 123 -4.78 -1.63 22.27
N VAL A 124 -3.87 -2.57 22.56
CA VAL A 124 -2.45 -2.43 22.24
C VAL A 124 -2.08 -3.49 21.21
N PHE A 125 -1.52 -3.04 20.10
CA PHE A 125 -0.88 -3.88 19.08
C PHE A 125 0.62 -3.65 19.18
N ASP A 126 1.41 -4.71 19.24
CA ASP A 126 2.86 -4.61 19.43
C ASP A 126 3.61 -5.69 18.63
N GLY A 127 4.84 -5.39 18.24
CA GLY A 127 5.68 -6.25 17.39
C GLY A 127 5.39 -6.08 15.91
N THR A 128 5.03 -7.17 15.23
CA THR A 128 4.72 -7.18 13.79
C THR A 128 3.25 -6.81 13.57
N LEU A 129 3.04 -5.63 13.00
CA LEU A 129 1.72 -5.04 12.77
C LEU A 129 1.09 -5.58 11.48
N LEU A 130 1.87 -5.67 10.40
CA LEU A 130 1.46 -6.26 9.12
C LEU A 130 2.61 -7.03 8.48
N THR A 131 2.28 -8.14 7.83
CA THR A 131 3.15 -8.82 6.87
C THR A 131 2.38 -9.10 5.60
N GLY A 132 3.09 -9.14 4.47
CA GLY A 132 2.48 -9.50 3.20
C GLY A 132 3.48 -9.85 2.12
N THR A 133 2.96 -10.30 0.98
CA THR A 133 3.72 -10.61 -0.23
C THR A 133 3.30 -9.64 -1.32
N PRO A 134 4.20 -8.75 -1.77
CA PRO A 134 3.93 -7.87 -2.91
C PRO A 134 3.70 -8.67 -4.19
N THR A 135 2.65 -8.35 -4.93
CA THR A 135 2.22 -9.11 -6.12
C THR A 135 2.20 -8.27 -7.40
N LYS A 136 2.14 -6.95 -7.30
CA LYS A 136 2.23 -6.03 -8.44
C LYS A 136 2.99 -4.78 -8.08
N LEU A 137 3.54 -4.13 -9.10
CA LEU A 137 4.20 -2.83 -9.03
C LEU A 137 3.65 -1.95 -10.17
N GLY A 138 3.28 -0.73 -9.85
CA GLY A 138 3.08 0.35 -10.81
C GLY A 138 4.03 1.49 -10.52
N TRP A 139 4.22 2.33 -11.52
CA TRP A 139 5.20 3.41 -11.46
C TRP A 139 4.84 4.52 -12.43
N LEU A 140 5.23 5.73 -12.07
CA LEU A 140 5.08 6.93 -12.85
C LEU A 140 6.35 7.76 -12.72
N ASP A 141 7.05 7.93 -13.84
CA ASP A 141 8.14 8.89 -13.95
C ASP A 141 7.54 10.27 -14.21
N LEU A 142 7.63 11.13 -13.19
CA LEU A 142 7.22 12.54 -13.28
C LEU A 142 8.42 13.47 -13.43
N GLY A 143 9.64 12.91 -13.42
CA GLY A 143 10.92 13.59 -13.58
C GLY A 143 11.32 13.73 -15.05
N GLY A 144 10.66 14.62 -15.80
CA GLY A 144 11.17 15.02 -17.12
C GLY A 144 12.55 15.68 -17.03
N THR A 145 13.38 15.53 -18.06
CA THR A 145 14.72 16.17 -18.18
C THR A 145 14.72 17.69 -17.96
N ASP A 146 13.56 18.33 -18.10
CA ASP A 146 13.38 19.78 -17.97
C ASP A 146 13.06 20.24 -16.52
N MET A 147 12.71 19.32 -15.61
CA MET A 147 12.37 19.62 -14.20
C MET A 147 13.02 18.62 -13.21
N PRO A 148 14.36 18.43 -13.24
CA PRO A 148 15.07 17.44 -12.41
C PRO A 148 15.01 17.70 -10.89
N GLN A 149 14.44 18.83 -10.46
CA GLN A 149 14.40 19.24 -9.05
C GLN A 149 13.14 18.79 -8.29
N LEU A 150 12.15 18.22 -8.98
CA LEU A 150 10.92 17.81 -8.31
C LEU A 150 10.88 16.32 -7.96
N GLY A 151 11.64 15.44 -8.65
CA GLY A 151 11.85 14.05 -8.23
C GLY A 151 10.58 13.32 -7.77
N LEU A 152 9.45 13.55 -8.43
CA LEU A 152 8.13 13.06 -7.99
C LEU A 152 7.82 11.66 -8.51
N ASP A 153 8.84 10.83 -8.72
CA ASP A 153 8.62 9.46 -9.20
C ASP A 153 7.73 8.74 -8.19
N THR A 154 6.59 8.28 -8.66
CA THR A 154 5.61 7.66 -7.78
C THR A 154 5.53 6.20 -8.11
N PHE A 155 5.58 5.37 -7.08
CA PHE A 155 5.47 3.92 -7.19
C PHE A 155 4.31 3.45 -6.34
N ASP A 156 3.69 2.36 -6.76
CA ASP A 156 2.68 1.68 -5.96
C ASP A 156 2.77 0.17 -6.06
N ALA A 157 2.35 -0.52 -5.01
CA ALA A 157 2.40 -1.97 -4.92
C ALA A 157 1.11 -2.57 -4.38
N ASP A 158 0.62 -3.62 -5.04
CA ASP A 158 -0.36 -4.54 -4.47
C ASP A 158 0.36 -5.50 -3.51
N ILE A 159 -0.21 -5.72 -2.34
CA ILE A 159 0.34 -6.60 -1.31
C ILE A 159 -0.75 -7.57 -0.86
N ASP A 160 -0.49 -8.87 -0.95
CA ASP A 160 -1.33 -9.89 -0.34
C ASP A 160 -0.95 -10.01 1.14
N ILE A 161 -1.90 -9.77 2.04
CA ILE A 161 -1.65 -9.77 3.48
C ILE A 161 -1.54 -11.19 4.00
N THR A 162 -0.45 -11.49 4.69
CA THR A 162 -0.13 -12.84 5.20
C THR A 162 -0.21 -12.94 6.72
N GLY A 163 -0.27 -11.81 7.44
CA GLY A 163 -0.28 -11.81 8.90
C GLY A 163 -0.01 -10.47 9.55
N GLY A 164 0.26 -10.52 10.85
CA GLY A 164 0.45 -9.34 11.71
C GLY A 164 -0.77 -9.00 12.55
N ALA A 165 -0.55 -8.19 13.58
CA ALA A 165 -1.57 -7.83 14.56
C ALA A 165 -2.76 -7.05 13.96
N LEU A 166 -2.54 -6.37 12.83
CA LEU A 166 -3.54 -5.58 12.12
C LEU A 166 -4.14 -6.27 10.89
N ALA A 167 -3.71 -7.49 10.54
CA ALA A 167 -4.11 -8.17 9.30
C ALA A 167 -5.63 -8.24 9.12
N LYS A 168 -6.36 -8.59 10.18
CA LYS A 168 -7.83 -8.69 10.17
C LYS A 168 -8.55 -7.38 9.81
N TYR A 169 -7.91 -6.23 9.96
CA TYR A 169 -8.48 -4.93 9.62
C TYR A 169 -8.15 -4.50 8.18
N TYR A 170 -7.06 -5.03 7.61
CA TYR A 170 -6.72 -4.82 6.20
C TYR A 170 -7.44 -5.82 5.28
N GLY A 171 -7.79 -7.00 5.78
CA GLY A 171 -8.34 -8.08 4.97
C GLY A 171 -7.23 -8.83 4.23
N ASP A 172 -7.55 -9.38 3.06
CA ASP A 172 -6.63 -10.26 2.33
C ASP A 172 -5.58 -9.49 1.52
N THR A 173 -5.81 -8.20 1.27
CA THR A 173 -4.98 -7.40 0.36
C THR A 173 -4.85 -5.95 0.84
N ALA A 174 -3.70 -5.34 0.55
CA ALA A 174 -3.38 -3.94 0.83
C ALA A 174 -2.68 -3.28 -0.36
N TYR A 175 -2.72 -1.95 -0.37
CA TYR A 175 -2.09 -1.09 -1.36
C TYR A 175 -1.01 -0.26 -0.69
N MET A 176 0.21 -0.22 -1.21
CA MET A 176 1.25 0.70 -0.72
C MET A 176 1.68 1.65 -1.84
N GLU A 177 1.53 2.95 -1.62
CA GLU A 177 2.09 4.00 -2.47
C GLU A 177 3.35 4.56 -1.82
N PHE A 178 4.37 4.88 -2.61
CA PHE A 178 5.60 5.49 -2.12
C PHE A 178 6.28 6.37 -3.16
N THR A 179 6.86 7.48 -2.69
CA THR A 179 7.48 8.52 -3.52
C THR A 179 8.75 9.01 -2.81
N PRO A 180 9.95 8.96 -3.42
CA PRO A 180 11.13 9.65 -2.89
C PRO A 180 10.90 11.17 -2.94
N LEU A 181 11.18 11.88 -1.86
CA LEU A 181 11.01 13.34 -1.85
C LEU A 181 12.21 14.08 -2.43
N ILE A 182 13.39 13.46 -2.44
CA ILE A 182 14.62 14.05 -2.99
C ILE A 182 15.50 12.98 -3.61
N GLU A 183 16.37 13.41 -4.54
CA GLU A 183 17.44 12.58 -5.10
C GLU A 183 16.96 11.25 -5.69
N SER A 184 15.78 11.26 -6.34
CA SER A 184 15.39 10.15 -7.21
C SER A 184 16.31 10.13 -8.43
N THR A 185 16.87 8.96 -8.73
CA THR A 185 17.66 8.71 -9.95
C THR A 185 16.93 7.80 -10.92
N PHE A 186 15.63 7.58 -10.75
CA PHE A 186 14.84 6.76 -11.65
C PHE A 186 14.60 7.51 -12.96
N GLU A 187 14.85 6.85 -14.09
CA GLU A 187 14.73 7.45 -15.43
C GLU A 187 13.65 6.72 -16.27
N GLY A 188 12.61 6.22 -15.60
CA GLY A 188 11.52 5.50 -16.25
C GLY A 188 11.91 4.11 -16.78
N SER A 189 12.95 3.49 -16.22
CA SER A 189 13.46 2.19 -16.65
C SER A 189 13.95 1.36 -15.48
N PHE A 190 13.61 0.05 -15.50
CA PHE A 190 14.08 -0.95 -14.55
C PHE A 190 15.29 -1.75 -15.07
N ALA A 191 15.91 -1.27 -16.15
CA ALA A 191 17.12 -1.87 -16.72
C ALA A 191 18.42 -1.24 -16.19
N ASN A 192 18.33 -0.34 -15.20
CA ASN A 192 19.47 0.29 -14.54
C ASN A 192 19.18 0.42 -13.04
N ASP A 193 20.23 0.48 -12.24
CA ASP A 193 20.14 0.79 -10.82
C ASP A 193 19.53 2.19 -10.60
N PHE A 194 18.76 2.34 -9.53
CA PHE A 194 18.32 3.65 -9.09
C PHE A 194 18.16 3.74 -7.58
N THR A 195 18.15 4.97 -7.08
CA THR A 195 17.94 5.26 -5.67
C THR A 195 16.97 6.42 -5.50
N GLY A 196 16.42 6.55 -4.30
CA GLY A 196 15.62 7.70 -3.89
C GLY A 196 15.71 7.88 -2.39
N LEU A 197 15.76 9.13 -1.91
CA LEU A 197 15.90 9.44 -0.50
C LEU A 197 14.62 10.05 0.07
N LYS A 198 14.46 9.89 1.39
CA LYS A 198 13.32 10.41 2.14
C LYS A 198 11.97 10.00 1.53
N PRO A 199 11.73 8.70 1.28
CA PRO A 199 10.45 8.26 0.79
C PRO A 199 9.35 8.63 1.77
N VAL A 200 8.28 9.18 1.23
CA VAL A 200 6.96 9.14 1.87
C VAL A 200 6.24 7.91 1.35
N SER A 201 5.48 7.27 2.21
CA SER A 201 4.69 6.11 1.83
C SER A 201 3.38 6.05 2.60
N ASN A 202 2.39 5.44 1.95
CA ASN A 202 1.07 5.21 2.53
C ASN A 202 0.61 3.78 2.22
N ILE A 203 0.32 2.98 3.24
CA ILE A 203 -0.32 1.66 3.07
C ILE A 203 -1.80 1.70 3.48
N ARG A 204 -2.65 1.17 2.60
CA ARG A 204 -4.12 1.30 2.64
C ARG A 204 -4.79 -0.06 2.51
N SER A 205 -5.94 -0.21 3.14
CA SER A 205 -6.76 -1.43 3.03
C SER A 205 -7.71 -1.35 1.82
N TYR A 206 -7.89 -2.45 1.08
CA TYR A 206 -8.87 -2.50 -0.02
C TYR A 206 -10.30 -2.74 0.42
N ASN A 207 -10.47 -3.49 1.52
CA ASN A 207 -11.75 -4.04 1.95
C ASN A 207 -12.02 -3.70 3.42
N SER A 208 -11.40 -2.65 3.95
CA SER A 208 -11.67 -2.29 5.32
C SER A 208 -13.17 -2.05 5.47
N PRO A 209 -13.82 -2.65 6.47
CA PRO A 209 -15.20 -2.31 6.75
C PRO A 209 -15.23 -0.80 6.97
N GLU A 210 -15.93 -0.07 6.11
CA GLU A 210 -16.32 1.30 6.44
C GLU A 210 -17.40 1.20 7.52
N PRO A 211 -17.22 1.77 8.74
CA PRO A 211 -15.98 2.23 9.38
C PRO A 211 -15.25 1.12 10.14
N PHE A 212 -13.95 1.33 10.41
CA PHE A 212 -13.16 0.54 11.36
C PHE A 212 -14.03 0.29 12.59
N PRO A 213 -14.18 -0.95 13.10
CA PRO A 213 -15.08 -1.21 14.21
C PRO A 213 -14.53 -0.55 15.46
N ILE A 214 -14.88 0.72 15.66
CA ILE A 214 -14.91 1.36 16.96
C ILE A 214 -15.81 0.44 17.78
N PRO A 215 -15.33 -0.12 18.91
CA PRO A 215 -16.22 -0.79 19.82
C PRO A 215 -17.28 0.24 20.21
N GLU A 216 -18.49 0.11 19.66
CA GLU A 216 -19.61 0.88 20.17
C GLU A 216 -19.61 0.64 21.68
N PRO A 217 -19.68 1.68 22.54
CA PRO A 217 -19.81 1.47 23.97
C PRO A 217 -21.03 0.58 24.15
N THR A 218 -20.73 -0.68 24.48
CA THR A 218 -21.61 -1.85 24.38
C THR A 218 -23.07 -1.45 24.51
N THR A 219 -23.90 -1.76 23.51
CA THR A 219 -25.36 -1.47 23.53
C THR A 219 -26.03 -1.90 24.85
N ILE A 220 -25.43 -2.87 25.56
CA ILE A 220 -25.74 -3.30 26.92
C ILE A 220 -25.66 -2.17 27.97
N VAL A 221 -24.65 -1.30 27.94
CA VAL A 221 -24.50 -0.17 28.89
C VAL A 221 -25.60 0.87 28.66
N VAL A 222 -25.96 1.15 27.41
CA VAL A 222 -27.06 2.08 27.06
C VAL A 222 -28.43 1.48 27.41
N LEU A 223 -28.64 0.18 27.15
CA LEU A 223 -29.89 -0.52 27.52
C LEU A 223 -30.06 -0.66 29.04
N LEU A 224 -28.98 -0.94 29.78
CA LEU A 224 -29.03 -1.08 31.24
C LEU A 224 -29.18 0.29 31.93
N SER A 225 -28.51 1.34 31.45
CA SER A 225 -28.67 2.70 31.99
C SER A 225 -30.04 3.31 31.64
N GLY A 226 -30.52 3.12 30.42
CA GLY A 226 -31.87 3.53 30.01
C GLY A 226 -33.00 2.76 30.70
N GLY A 227 -32.82 1.45 30.89
CA GLY A 227 -33.76 0.59 31.62
C GLY A 227 -33.85 0.93 33.11
N ALA A 228 -32.71 1.19 33.77
CA ALA A 228 -32.67 1.60 35.17
C ALA A 228 -33.32 2.99 35.38
N ALA A 229 -33.10 3.94 34.46
CA ALA A 229 -33.72 5.27 34.53
C ALA A 229 -35.25 5.21 34.36
N LEU A 230 -35.77 4.36 33.47
CA LEU A 230 -37.21 4.16 33.28
C LEU A 230 -37.87 3.47 34.48
N LEU A 231 -37.22 2.46 35.07
CA LEU A 231 -37.69 1.79 36.28
C LEU A 231 -37.69 2.74 37.49
N TYR A 232 -36.64 3.54 37.66
CA TYR A 232 -36.56 4.56 38.72
C TYR A 232 -37.66 5.62 38.58
N ARG A 233 -37.91 6.10 37.36
CA ARG A 233 -38.96 7.11 37.10
C ARG A 233 -40.38 6.55 37.30
N ARG A 234 -40.60 5.27 37.00
CA ARG A 234 -41.88 4.58 37.25
C ARG A 234 -42.11 4.33 38.75
N HIS A 235 -41.05 4.05 39.51
CA HIS A 235 -41.15 3.86 40.96
C HIS A 235 -41.45 5.17 41.69
N ARG A 236 -40.81 6.28 41.32
CA ARG A 236 -41.09 7.60 41.90
C ARG A 236 -42.52 8.10 41.65
N ARG A 237 -43.11 7.80 40.49
CA ARG A 237 -44.50 8.21 40.19
C ARG A 237 -45.55 7.44 40.99
N ARG A 238 -45.25 6.22 41.45
CA ARG A 238 -46.17 5.43 42.29
C ARG A 238 -46.16 5.86 43.76
N SER A 239 -45.04 6.41 44.24
CA SER A 239 -44.92 6.88 45.64
C SER A 239 -45.49 8.29 45.88
N VAL A 240 -45.93 9.01 44.84
CA VAL A 240 -46.56 10.34 44.93
C VAL A 240 -48.09 10.26 44.84
N ALA A 241 -48.65 9.06 44.62
CA ALA A 241 -50.09 8.81 44.50
C ALA A 241 -50.64 7.92 45.63
N ALA A 242 -50.04 7.99 46.83
CA ALA A 242 -50.54 7.37 48.06
C ALA A 242 -50.65 8.44 49.14
#